data_AF-A0A1F8EBK5-F1
#
_entry.id   AF-A0A1F8EBK5-F1
#
_cell.length_a   1.000
_cell.length_b   1.000
_cell.length_c   1.000
_cell.angle_alpha   90.00
_cell.angle_beta   90.00
_cell.angle_gamma   90.00
#
_symmetry.space_group_name_H-M   'P 1'
#
loop_
_entity.id
_entity.type
_entity.pdbx_description
1 polymer ?
#
loop_
_entity_poly.entity_id
_entity_poly.type
_entity_poly.pdbx_seq_one_letter_code
_entity_poly.pdbx_strand_id
1 'polypeptide(L)'
;MALSAKASDYDYTIHDANGVAGVKDGKQYPISKEDWERENPHREHRDSVCTECNFVRDKETLLTFLVPREQKEQATSKPLFVGNFTMPGWTGHSGFYLFKCSNCGKVCIDYPHGYRHKGCLYVQCGHCQLEIVFNPKRYKDVYKRERVVSPPTSKLWVNISNIGLVLLALSMIMIFFFIWPNWHLF
;
A
#
# COMPACT_ATOMS: atom_id res chain seq x y z
N MET A 1 -33.72 -31.29 -11.00
CA MET A 1 -32.33 -30.92 -11.36
C MET A 1 -32.19 -29.43 -11.09
N ALA A 2 -31.47 -29.03 -10.05
CA ALA A 2 -31.24 -27.62 -9.78
C ALA A 2 -30.27 -27.08 -10.85
N LEU A 3 -30.74 -26.13 -11.67
CA LEU A 3 -29.89 -25.40 -12.59
C LEU A 3 -28.82 -24.70 -11.74
N SER A 4 -27.56 -24.99 -12.03
CA SER A 4 -26.42 -24.37 -11.35
C SER A 4 -26.47 -22.87 -11.63
N ALA A 5 -26.79 -22.07 -10.63
CA ALA A 5 -27.03 -20.64 -10.82
C ALA A 5 -25.72 -19.93 -11.17
N LYS A 6 -25.72 -19.20 -12.28
CA LYS A 6 -24.54 -18.47 -12.76
C LYS A 6 -24.43 -17.11 -12.10
N ALA A 7 -23.22 -16.57 -11.96
CA ALA A 7 -22.99 -15.21 -11.49
C ALA A 7 -23.66 -14.17 -12.39
N SER A 8 -23.85 -14.48 -13.69
CA SER A 8 -24.62 -13.67 -14.64
C SER A 8 -26.13 -13.69 -14.43
N ASP A 9 -26.64 -14.61 -13.61
CA ASP A 9 -28.09 -14.77 -13.39
C ASP A 9 -28.63 -13.78 -12.35
N TYR A 10 -27.75 -13.02 -11.69
CA TYR A 10 -28.04 -12.11 -10.59
C TYR A 10 -27.70 -10.66 -10.95
N ASP A 11 -28.45 -9.72 -10.38
CA ASP A 11 -28.21 -8.28 -10.51
C ASP A 11 -26.91 -7.88 -9.81
N TYR A 12 -26.64 -8.48 -8.64
CA TYR A 12 -25.39 -8.34 -7.88
C TYR A 12 -25.20 -9.53 -6.92
N THR A 13 -24.06 -9.59 -6.22
CA THR A 13 -23.80 -10.61 -5.19
C THR A 13 -23.51 -9.96 -3.84
N ILE A 14 -23.83 -10.66 -2.75
CA ILE A 14 -23.53 -10.35 -1.36
C ILE A 14 -22.60 -11.45 -0.85
N HIS A 15 -21.57 -11.08 -0.11
CA HIS A 15 -20.68 -12.03 0.52
C HIS A 15 -20.47 -11.60 1.96
N ASP A 16 -20.70 -12.51 2.89
CA ASP A 16 -20.54 -12.27 4.31
C ASP A 16 -20.07 -13.55 5.03
N ALA A 17 -20.10 -13.55 6.37
CA ALA A 17 -19.70 -14.70 7.16
C ALA A 17 -20.53 -15.97 6.89
N ASN A 18 -21.70 -15.85 6.25
CA ASN A 18 -22.58 -16.95 5.88
C ASN A 18 -22.32 -17.48 4.46
N GLY A 19 -21.36 -16.89 3.73
CA GLY A 19 -20.98 -17.31 2.38
C GLY A 19 -21.35 -16.29 1.31
N VAL A 20 -21.60 -16.78 0.09
CA VAL A 20 -21.93 -15.95 -1.07
C VAL A 20 -23.42 -16.09 -1.38
N ALA A 21 -24.10 -15.00 -1.68
CA ALA A 21 -25.49 -14.97 -2.14
C ALA A 21 -25.63 -14.08 -3.38
N GLY A 22 -26.34 -14.54 -4.41
CA GLY A 22 -26.76 -13.72 -5.54
C GLY A 22 -28.06 -13.00 -5.22
N VAL A 23 -28.21 -11.75 -5.68
CA VAL A 23 -29.44 -10.99 -5.57
C VAL A 23 -30.06 -10.79 -6.94
N LYS A 24 -31.31 -11.18 -7.09
CA LYS A 24 -32.10 -10.98 -8.30
C LYS A 24 -33.50 -10.49 -7.93
N ASP A 25 -33.96 -9.40 -8.54
CA ASP A 25 -35.29 -8.84 -8.28
C ASP A 25 -35.53 -8.55 -6.78
N GLY A 26 -34.47 -8.14 -6.07
CA GLY A 26 -34.49 -7.85 -4.63
C GLY A 26 -34.55 -9.08 -3.71
N LYS A 27 -34.45 -10.30 -4.24
CA LYS A 27 -34.40 -11.55 -3.46
C LYS A 27 -32.99 -12.13 -3.43
N GLN A 28 -32.59 -12.64 -2.28
CA GLN A 28 -31.28 -13.30 -2.10
C GLN A 28 -31.36 -14.81 -2.34
N TYR A 29 -30.36 -15.34 -3.02
CA TYR A 29 -30.21 -16.74 -3.37
C TYR A 29 -28.82 -17.19 -2.94
N PRO A 30 -28.68 -18.16 -2.01
CA PRO A 30 -27.37 -18.65 -1.62
C PRO A 30 -26.66 -19.28 -2.82
N ILE A 31 -25.38 -18.95 -3.00
CA ILE A 31 -24.48 -19.53 -3.99
C ILE A 31 -23.52 -20.43 -3.21
N SER A 32 -23.47 -21.72 -3.58
CA SER A 32 -22.52 -22.63 -2.95
C SER A 32 -21.08 -22.23 -3.24
N LYS A 33 -20.15 -22.62 -2.37
CA LYS A 33 -18.73 -22.39 -2.59
C LYS A 33 -18.26 -23.04 -3.90
N GLU A 34 -18.71 -24.27 -4.19
CA GLU A 34 -18.39 -24.96 -5.44
C GLU A 34 -18.92 -24.22 -6.68
N ASP A 35 -20.13 -23.67 -6.61
CA ASP A 35 -20.69 -22.90 -7.73
C ASP A 35 -19.91 -21.59 -7.94
N TRP A 36 -19.57 -20.90 -6.85
CA TRP A 36 -18.80 -19.67 -6.91
C TRP A 36 -17.41 -19.88 -7.52
N GLU A 37 -16.69 -20.92 -7.07
CA GLU A 37 -15.35 -21.27 -7.57
C GLU A 37 -15.37 -21.74 -9.03
N ARG A 38 -16.43 -22.45 -9.44
CA ARG A 38 -16.64 -22.87 -10.84
C ARG A 38 -16.88 -21.68 -11.77
N GLU A 39 -17.61 -20.67 -11.30
CA GLU A 39 -17.97 -19.46 -12.03
C GLU A 39 -16.85 -18.42 -12.06
N ASN A 40 -15.96 -18.42 -11.06
CA ASN A 40 -14.80 -17.54 -10.94
C ASN A 40 -13.49 -18.35 -10.98
N PRO A 41 -13.20 -19.09 -12.07
CA PRO A 41 -12.03 -19.93 -12.12
C PRO A 41 -10.75 -19.09 -12.06
N HIS A 42 -9.88 -19.41 -11.10
CA HIS A 42 -8.52 -18.89 -10.96
C HIS A 42 -7.65 -19.22 -12.18
N ARG A 43 -7.84 -18.54 -13.31
CA ARG A 43 -7.06 -18.77 -14.53
C ARG A 43 -5.61 -18.29 -14.41
N GLU A 44 -5.36 -17.31 -13.56
CA GLU A 44 -4.07 -16.59 -13.51
C GLU A 44 -3.04 -17.27 -12.58
N HIS A 45 -3.47 -18.24 -11.77
CA HIS A 45 -2.63 -18.91 -10.78
C HIS A 45 -2.76 -20.44 -10.78
N ARG A 46 -3.37 -21.03 -11.83
CA ARG A 46 -3.64 -22.49 -11.93
C ARG A 46 -2.40 -23.36 -11.71
N ASP A 47 -1.23 -22.85 -12.07
CA ASP A 47 0.07 -23.55 -11.96
C ASP A 47 0.95 -23.01 -10.83
N SER A 48 0.53 -21.95 -10.13
CA SER A 48 1.28 -21.40 -9.01
C SER A 48 0.69 -21.92 -7.71
N VAL A 49 1.48 -22.68 -6.97
CA VAL A 49 1.20 -23.22 -5.62
C VAL A 49 1.10 -22.08 -4.57
N CYS A 50 0.59 -20.89 -4.92
CA CYS A 50 0.43 -19.77 -4.01
C CYS A 50 -0.71 -20.06 -3.03
N THR A 51 -0.38 -20.59 -1.85
CA THR A 51 -1.33 -20.78 -0.74
C THR A 51 -1.65 -19.47 -0.02
N GLU A 52 -0.94 -18.38 -0.32
CA GLU A 52 -1.09 -17.08 0.32
C GLU A 52 -2.09 -16.14 -0.39
N CYS A 53 -2.56 -16.51 -1.60
CA CYS A 53 -3.29 -15.62 -2.49
C CYS A 53 -4.81 -15.87 -2.45
N ASN A 54 -5.62 -14.86 -2.14
CA ASN A 54 -7.06 -14.86 -2.44
C ASN A 54 -7.33 -14.03 -3.71
N PHE A 55 -8.00 -14.62 -4.70
CA PHE A 55 -8.35 -13.88 -5.93
C PHE A 55 -9.61 -13.05 -5.73
N VAL A 56 -9.57 -11.82 -6.22
CA VAL A 56 -10.64 -10.84 -6.04
C VAL A 56 -10.83 -10.05 -7.31
N ARG A 57 -12.09 -9.89 -7.72
CA ARG A 57 -12.42 -9.21 -8.98
C ARG A 57 -11.96 -7.75 -9.02
N ASP A 58 -12.18 -7.03 -7.94
CA ASP A 58 -11.85 -5.62 -7.79
C ASP A 58 -11.74 -5.22 -6.30
N LYS A 59 -11.37 -3.95 -6.06
CA LYS A 59 -11.19 -3.40 -4.70
C LYS A 59 -12.51 -3.25 -3.96
N GLU A 60 -13.58 -2.98 -4.69
CA GLU A 60 -14.93 -2.87 -4.15
C GLU A 60 -15.41 -4.23 -3.62
N THR A 61 -15.11 -5.31 -4.34
CA THR A 61 -15.33 -6.70 -3.93
C THR A 61 -14.59 -6.96 -2.63
N LEU A 62 -13.29 -6.65 -2.56
CA LEU A 62 -12.50 -6.77 -1.32
C LEU A 62 -13.16 -6.06 -0.14
N LEU A 63 -13.45 -4.77 -0.31
CA LEU A 63 -14.00 -3.94 0.74
C LEU A 63 -15.38 -4.41 1.18
N THR A 64 -16.23 -4.81 0.24
CA THR A 64 -17.61 -5.19 0.54
C THR A 64 -17.66 -6.55 1.21
N PHE A 65 -16.87 -7.50 0.72
CA PHE A 65 -17.09 -8.94 0.92
C PHE A 65 -16.04 -9.64 1.78
N LEU A 66 -14.78 -9.23 1.66
CA LEU A 66 -13.66 -9.98 2.26
C LEU A 66 -13.11 -9.31 3.50
N VAL A 67 -13.33 -8.01 3.65
CA VAL A 67 -13.01 -7.27 4.87
C VAL A 67 -14.19 -7.37 5.85
N PRO A 68 -14.00 -7.92 7.06
CA PRO A 68 -15.04 -7.99 8.08
C PRO A 68 -15.65 -6.63 8.40
N ARG A 69 -16.94 -6.63 8.75
CA ARG A 69 -17.68 -5.39 9.05
C ARG A 69 -17.06 -4.62 10.21
N GLU A 70 -16.62 -5.33 11.24
CA GLU A 70 -16.01 -4.76 12.44
C GLU A 70 -14.73 -4.00 12.10
N GLN A 71 -13.92 -4.54 11.17
CA GLN A 71 -12.70 -3.85 10.72
C GLN A 71 -13.03 -2.56 9.95
N LYS A 72 -14.09 -2.57 9.14
CA LYS A 72 -14.57 -1.37 8.41
C LYS A 72 -15.06 -0.28 9.36
N GLU A 73 -15.83 -0.65 10.38
CA GLU A 73 -16.34 0.28 11.38
C GLU A 73 -15.23 0.88 12.25
N GLN A 74 -14.16 0.10 12.50
CA GLN A 74 -12.98 0.53 13.25
C GLN A 74 -11.90 1.20 12.38
N ALA A 75 -12.15 1.38 11.07
CA ALA A 75 -11.16 1.94 10.17
C ALA A 75 -10.74 3.36 10.59
N THR A 76 -9.43 3.56 10.72
CA THR A 76 -8.83 4.86 11.07
C THR A 76 -8.04 5.42 9.90
N SER A 77 -7.52 6.64 10.03
CA SER A 77 -6.59 7.21 9.04
C SER A 77 -5.25 6.48 8.96
N LYS A 78 -4.94 5.59 9.92
CA LYS A 78 -3.77 4.71 9.86
C LYS A 78 -4.12 3.46 9.04
N PRO A 79 -3.42 3.20 7.92
CA PRO A 79 -3.69 2.00 7.12
C PRO A 79 -3.44 0.71 7.90
N LEU A 80 -4.39 -0.20 7.80
CA LEU A 80 -4.40 -1.52 8.44
C LEU A 80 -4.32 -2.60 7.36
N PHE A 81 -3.34 -3.50 7.45
CA PHE A 81 -3.25 -4.64 6.55
C PHE A 81 -4.44 -5.60 6.73
N VAL A 82 -5.08 -5.98 5.63
CA VAL A 82 -6.25 -6.88 5.65
C VAL A 82 -6.03 -8.23 4.96
N GLY A 83 -4.91 -8.39 4.24
CA GLY A 83 -4.60 -9.66 3.57
C GLY A 83 -3.83 -9.45 2.27
N ASN A 84 -3.38 -10.57 1.71
CA ASN A 84 -2.77 -10.62 0.40
C ASN A 84 -3.81 -11.06 -0.63
N PHE A 85 -3.92 -10.30 -1.72
CA PHE A 85 -4.90 -10.58 -2.75
C PHE A 85 -4.32 -10.41 -4.15
N THR A 86 -4.90 -11.14 -5.09
CA THR A 86 -4.61 -11.05 -6.52
C THR A 86 -5.82 -10.49 -7.24
N MET A 87 -5.59 -9.51 -8.12
CA MET A 87 -6.60 -8.95 -9.00
C MET A 87 -6.45 -9.47 -10.45
N PRO A 88 -7.51 -9.38 -11.29
CA PRO A 88 -7.42 -9.74 -12.69
C PRO A 88 -6.27 -9.05 -13.42
N GLY A 89 -5.53 -9.83 -14.21
CA GLY A 89 -4.39 -9.41 -14.99
C GLY A 89 -3.09 -9.26 -14.19
N TRP A 90 -3.06 -9.66 -12.91
CA TRP A 90 -1.86 -9.57 -12.09
C TRP A 90 -1.03 -10.85 -12.13
N THR A 91 0.28 -10.70 -12.21
CA THR A 91 1.22 -11.80 -11.93
C THR A 91 1.64 -11.72 -10.46
N GLY A 92 0.97 -12.46 -9.58
CA GLY A 92 1.27 -12.50 -8.14
C GLY A 92 0.17 -11.86 -7.29
N HIS A 93 0.53 -11.45 -6.07
CA HIS A 93 -0.37 -10.79 -5.11
C HIS A 93 0.28 -9.54 -4.51
N SER A 94 -0.53 -8.68 -3.90
CA SER A 94 -0.05 -7.58 -3.05
C SER A 94 -0.82 -7.53 -1.74
N GLY A 95 -0.21 -6.94 -0.72
CA GLY A 95 -0.92 -6.62 0.51
C GLY A 95 -1.93 -5.50 0.30
N PHE A 96 -3.16 -5.69 0.78
CA PHE A 96 -4.18 -4.65 0.77
C PHE A 96 -4.34 -4.03 2.16
N TYR A 97 -4.62 -2.72 2.17
CA TYR A 97 -4.68 -1.91 3.37
C TYR A 97 -6.00 -1.15 3.44
N LEU A 98 -6.71 -1.33 4.55
CA LEU A 98 -7.93 -0.61 4.90
C LEU A 98 -7.60 0.69 5.63
N PHE A 99 -8.23 1.79 5.24
CA PHE A 99 -8.07 3.08 5.90
C PHE A 99 -9.29 3.97 5.70
N LYS A 100 -9.52 4.89 6.64
CA LYS A 100 -10.50 5.97 6.52
C LYS A 100 -9.80 7.21 5.95
N CYS A 101 -10.25 7.67 4.79
CA CYS A 101 -9.69 8.85 4.15
C CYS A 101 -9.90 10.09 5.03
N SER A 102 -8.82 10.82 5.34
CA SER A 102 -8.90 12.04 6.15
C SER A 102 -9.53 13.22 5.43
N ASN A 103 -9.60 13.19 4.09
CA ASN A 103 -10.22 14.26 3.30
C ASN A 103 -11.73 14.05 3.13
N CYS A 104 -12.17 12.90 2.59
CA CYS A 104 -13.59 12.66 2.31
C CYS A 104 -14.32 11.76 3.33
N GLY A 105 -13.62 11.26 4.35
CA GLY A 105 -14.20 10.44 5.42
C GLY A 105 -14.60 9.02 5.02
N LYS A 106 -14.51 8.65 3.73
CA LYS A 106 -14.87 7.32 3.25
C LYS A 106 -13.84 6.27 3.67
N VAL A 107 -14.33 5.06 3.96
CA VAL A 107 -13.49 3.88 4.17
C VAL A 107 -13.03 3.38 2.81
N CYS A 108 -11.74 3.15 2.65
CA CYS A 108 -11.10 2.77 1.42
C CYS A 108 -10.22 1.56 1.66
N ILE A 109 -10.03 0.77 0.60
CA ILE A 109 -9.04 -0.27 0.52
C ILE A 109 -8.16 -0.03 -0.69
N ASP A 110 -6.86 -0.20 -0.52
CA ASP A 110 -5.92 -0.06 -1.62
C ASP A 110 -4.64 -0.87 -1.34
N TYR A 111 -3.86 -1.10 -2.39
CA TYR A 111 -2.54 -1.74 -2.28
C TYR A 111 -1.43 -0.70 -2.41
N PRO A 112 -0.22 -0.95 -1.87
CA PRO A 112 0.88 0.00 -1.96
C PRO A 112 1.36 0.18 -3.41
N HIS A 113 1.25 1.40 -3.91
CA HIS A 113 1.77 1.83 -5.20
C HIS A 113 3.21 2.31 -5.07
N GLY A 114 4.03 2.07 -6.10
CA GLY A 114 5.43 2.52 -6.18
C GLY A 114 5.66 3.72 -7.11
N TYR A 115 6.90 4.22 -7.16
CA TYR A 115 7.39 5.27 -8.07
C TYR A 115 6.92 6.72 -7.83
N ARG A 116 6.39 7.04 -6.65
CA ARG A 116 6.14 8.44 -6.23
C ARG A 116 6.90 8.79 -4.96
N HIS A 117 6.86 10.06 -4.55
CA HIS A 117 7.30 10.52 -3.23
C HIS A 117 8.72 10.08 -2.83
N LYS A 118 9.70 10.34 -3.70
CA LYS A 118 11.10 9.91 -3.49
C LYS A 118 11.25 8.39 -3.37
N GLY A 119 10.44 7.64 -4.12
CA GLY A 119 10.44 6.18 -4.13
C GLY A 119 9.71 5.55 -2.94
N CYS A 120 8.90 6.31 -2.19
CA CYS A 120 8.09 5.75 -1.12
C CYS A 120 6.86 5.05 -1.69
N LEU A 121 6.47 3.95 -1.04
CA LEU A 121 5.17 3.35 -1.26
C LEU A 121 4.06 4.31 -0.80
N TYR A 122 2.89 4.23 -1.43
CA TYR A 122 1.71 4.97 -0.99
C TYR A 122 0.42 4.20 -1.27
N VAL A 123 -0.63 4.49 -0.51
CA VAL A 123 -2.00 4.06 -0.83
C VAL A 123 -2.84 5.28 -1.17
N GLN A 124 -3.89 5.11 -1.96
CA GLN A 124 -4.69 6.20 -2.48
C GLN A 124 -6.19 5.98 -2.24
N CYS A 125 -6.87 7.04 -1.82
CA CYS A 125 -8.33 7.04 -1.72
C CYS A 125 -8.95 6.95 -3.12
N GLY A 126 -9.69 5.86 -3.41
CA GLY A 126 -10.39 5.71 -4.69
C GLY A 126 -11.44 6.79 -5.00
N HIS A 127 -11.89 7.55 -4.00
CA HIS A 127 -12.94 8.57 -4.18
C HIS A 127 -12.39 9.99 -4.41
N CYS A 128 -11.47 10.46 -3.56
CA CYS A 128 -10.94 11.82 -3.64
C CYS A 128 -9.46 11.89 -4.00
N GLN A 129 -8.84 10.74 -4.31
CA GLN A 129 -7.47 10.61 -4.78
C GLN A 129 -6.38 11.06 -3.79
N LEU A 130 -6.75 11.37 -2.53
CA LEU A 130 -5.79 11.66 -1.46
C LEU A 130 -4.87 10.46 -1.24
N GLU A 131 -3.57 10.71 -1.23
CA GLU A 131 -2.52 9.72 -1.02
C GLU A 131 -2.02 9.71 0.43
N ILE A 132 -1.83 8.51 0.99
CA ILE A 132 -1.13 8.29 2.25
C ILE A 132 0.23 7.69 1.91
N VAL A 133 1.28 8.49 2.10
CA VAL A 133 2.65 8.08 1.82
C VAL A 133 3.22 7.26 2.98
N PHE A 134 3.69 6.05 2.70
CA PHE A 134 4.36 5.19 3.67
C PHE A 134 5.80 5.65 3.89
N ASN A 135 5.99 6.62 4.77
CA ASN A 135 7.32 7.01 5.23
C ASN A 135 8.06 5.79 5.83
N PRO A 136 9.25 5.41 5.34
CA PRO A 136 9.93 4.20 5.79
C PRO A 136 10.35 4.22 7.26
N LYS A 137 10.42 5.38 7.92
CA LYS A 137 10.66 5.44 9.38
C LYS A 137 9.43 4.99 10.17
N ARG A 138 8.23 5.33 9.70
CA ARG A 138 6.95 5.10 10.38
C ARG A 138 6.30 3.77 9.98
N TYR A 139 6.49 3.34 8.74
CA TYR A 139 5.81 2.18 8.14
C TYR A 139 6.81 1.08 7.76
N LYS A 140 7.81 0.82 8.61
CA LYS A 140 8.84 -0.21 8.35
C LYS A 140 8.26 -1.60 8.10
N ASP A 141 7.17 -1.90 8.80
CA ASP A 141 6.40 -3.13 8.70
C ASP A 141 5.78 -3.33 7.32
N VAL A 142 5.31 -2.26 6.67
CA VAL A 142 4.81 -2.30 5.30
C VAL A 142 5.92 -2.74 4.34
N TYR A 143 7.07 -2.07 4.35
CA TYR A 143 8.19 -2.42 3.46
C TYR A 143 8.69 -3.85 3.67
N LYS A 144 8.79 -4.29 4.94
CA LYS A 144 9.16 -5.67 5.27
C LYS A 144 8.14 -6.68 4.74
N ARG A 145 6.85 -6.38 4.87
CA ARG A 145 5.75 -7.27 4.45
C ARG A 145 5.67 -7.39 2.94
N GLU A 146 5.70 -6.26 2.24
CA GLU A 146 5.66 -6.21 0.77
C GLU A 146 6.98 -6.69 0.12
N ARG A 147 7.99 -7.03 0.93
CA ARG A 147 9.32 -7.49 0.47
C ARG A 147 9.99 -6.51 -0.51
N VAL A 148 9.76 -5.22 -0.32
CA VAL A 148 10.36 -4.15 -1.14
C VAL A 148 11.49 -3.43 -0.40
N VAL A 149 12.44 -2.92 -1.16
CA VAL A 149 13.53 -2.10 -0.62
C VAL A 149 12.97 -0.75 -0.19
N SER A 150 13.21 -0.37 1.06
CA SER A 150 12.87 0.97 1.57
C SER A 150 13.75 2.03 0.89
N PRO A 151 13.18 3.16 0.41
CA PRO A 151 13.99 4.26 -0.10
C PRO A 151 14.89 4.83 1.01
N PRO A 152 16.04 5.41 0.64
CA PRO A 152 16.97 5.97 1.61
C PRO A 152 16.28 7.04 2.45
N THR A 153 16.24 6.81 3.76
CA THR A 153 15.66 7.74 4.74
C THR A 153 16.67 8.83 5.06
N SER A 154 17.00 9.68 4.07
CA SER A 154 18.08 10.67 4.12
C SER A 154 18.44 11.15 5.54
N LYS A 155 19.61 10.72 6.02
CA LYS A 155 20.56 11.56 6.78
C LYS A 155 21.75 11.84 5.86
N LEU A 156 21.50 12.30 4.64
CA LEU A 156 22.55 12.93 3.83
C LEU A 156 22.27 14.43 3.79
N TRP A 157 22.37 15.04 4.96
CA TRP A 157 22.88 16.40 5.02
C TRP A 157 24.37 16.26 5.21
N VAL A 158 25.13 16.25 4.11
CA VAL A 158 26.45 16.87 4.19
C VAL A 158 26.14 18.30 4.60
N ASN A 159 26.46 18.65 5.85
CA ASN A 159 26.27 19.99 6.37
C ASN A 159 27.14 20.93 5.53
N ILE A 160 26.58 21.55 4.49
CA ILE A 160 27.28 22.55 3.66
C ILE A 160 27.69 23.76 4.53
N SER A 161 27.05 23.94 5.69
CA SER A 161 27.45 24.86 6.76
C SER A 161 28.81 24.53 7.40
N ASN A 162 29.26 23.27 7.38
CA ASN A 162 30.61 22.91 7.86
C ASN A 162 31.69 23.13 6.77
N ILE A 163 31.34 23.10 5.48
CA ILE A 163 32.28 23.46 4.42
C ILE A 163 32.62 24.96 4.52
N GLY A 164 31.63 25.81 4.81
CA GLY A 164 31.87 27.24 5.06
C GLY A 164 32.79 27.49 6.27
N LEU A 165 32.63 26.73 7.35
CA LEU A 165 33.48 26.85 8.55
C LEU A 165 34.91 26.34 8.34
N VAL A 166 35.08 25.25 7.58
CA VAL A 166 36.41 24.73 7.23
C VAL A 166 37.12 25.67 6.25
N LEU A 167 36.41 26.26 5.28
CA LEU A 167 36.99 27.25 4.37
C LEU A 167 37.34 28.57 5.08
N LEU A 168 36.54 29.02 6.05
CA LEU A 168 36.87 30.16 6.90
C LEU A 168 38.11 29.89 7.77
N ALA A 169 38.20 28.71 8.40
CA ALA A 169 39.37 28.32 9.18
C ALA A 169 40.65 28.25 8.34
N LEU A 170 40.58 27.71 7.12
CA LEU A 170 41.71 27.67 6.18
C LEU A 170 42.11 29.08 5.70
N SER A 171 41.15 29.98 5.50
CA SER A 171 41.43 31.38 5.14
C SER A 171 42.12 32.16 6.27
N MET A 172 41.78 31.89 7.53
CA MET A 172 42.44 32.53 8.68
C MET A 172 43.86 32.02 8.90
N ILE A 173 44.13 30.74 8.63
CA ILE A 173 45.49 30.17 8.68
C ILE A 173 46.38 30.81 7.60
N MET A 174 45.86 31.02 6.38
CA MET A 174 46.63 31.67 5.31
C MET A 174 46.96 33.14 5.62
N ILE A 175 46.08 33.87 6.31
CA ILE A 175 46.35 35.25 6.76
C ILE A 175 47.47 35.29 7.80
N PHE A 176 47.54 34.31 8.71
CA PHE A 176 48.61 34.23 9.71
C PHE A 176 50.00 34.03 9.11
N PHE A 177 50.12 33.33 7.97
CA PHE A 177 51.40 33.14 7.28
C PHE A 177 51.84 34.34 6.42
N PHE A 178 50.92 35.23 6.03
CA PHE A 178 51.24 36.40 5.22
C PHE A 178 51.42 37.70 6.02
N ILE A 179 50.93 37.78 7.27
CA ILE A 179 51.03 38.99 8.10
C ILE A 179 52.17 38.93 9.13
N TRP A 180 52.92 37.81 9.23
CA TRP A 180 54.10 37.73 10.11
C TRP A 180 55.43 37.70 9.34
N PRO A 181 55.88 38.80 8.72
CA PRO A 181 57.25 38.91 8.28
C PRO A 181 58.15 39.19 9.51
N ASN A 182 59.10 38.28 9.73
CA ASN A 182 60.41 38.56 10.33
C ASN A 182 60.44 39.37 11.65
N TRP A 183 60.36 38.68 12.78
CA TRP A 183 60.93 39.17 14.04
C TRP A 183 61.93 38.14 14.60
N HIS A 184 62.99 37.87 13.82
CA HIS A 184 64.25 37.34 14.34
C HIS A 184 65.39 38.01 13.60
N LEU A 185 65.68 39.25 14.01
CA LEU A 185 66.97 39.91 13.86
C LEU A 185 66.94 41.04 14.90
N PHE A 186 67.38 40.73 16.11
CA PHE A 186 68.19 41.55 17.03
C PHE A 186 68.31 40.81 18.37
#